data_AF-A0AAV2HTR7-F1
#
_entry.id   AF-A0AAV2HTR7-F1
#
_cell.length_a   1.000
_cell.length_b   1.000
_cell.length_c   1.000
_cell.angle_alpha   90.00
_cell.angle_beta   90.00
_cell.angle_gamma   90.00
#
_symmetry.space_group_name_H-M   'P 1'
#
loop_
_entity.id
_entity.type
_entity.pdbx_description
1 polymer ?
#
loop_
_entity_poly.entity_id
_entity_poly.type
_entity_poly.pdbx_seq_one_letter_code
_entity_poly.pdbx_strand_id
1 'polypeptide(L)'
;MLIALGIWDFRWPPFCADIIYELYRKSDTGEYFVRVLYCGVPRRIGQQTRVLVPLDEFRRTVQPYLIIPGRYQDACNLQNFSINI
;
A
#
# COMPACT_ATOMS: atom_id res chain seq x y z
N MET A 1 4.04 6.07 -2.31
CA MET A 1 3.99 4.67 -1.82
C MET A 1 3.89 4.61 -0.29
N LEU A 2 4.90 4.99 0.49
CA LEU A 2 4.86 4.89 1.97
C LEU A 2 3.70 5.63 2.63
N ILE A 3 3.31 6.79 2.09
CA ILE A 3 2.13 7.56 2.53
C ILE A 3 0.84 6.76 2.31
N ALA A 4 0.66 6.15 1.13
CA ALA A 4 -0.50 5.33 0.81
C ALA A 4 -0.62 4.08 1.70
N LEU A 5 0.51 3.56 2.17
CA LEU A 5 0.55 2.45 3.12
C LEU A 5 0.37 2.91 4.58
N GLY A 6 0.40 4.21 4.86
CA GLY A 6 0.32 4.77 6.21
C GLY A 6 1.57 4.51 7.08
N ILE A 7 2.74 4.31 6.45
CA ILE A 7 3.98 3.94 7.15
C ILE A 7 5.12 4.96 6.99
N TRP A 8 4.83 6.12 6.41
CA TRP A 8 5.83 7.18 6.23
C TRP A 8 6.21 7.81 7.57
N ASP A 9 7.51 7.94 7.80
CA ASP A 9 8.11 8.45 9.04
C ASP A 9 8.66 9.87 8.89
N PHE A 10 8.24 10.60 7.85
CA PHE A 10 8.73 11.94 7.51
C PHE A 10 10.23 12.02 7.20
N ARG A 11 10.85 10.88 6.86
CA ARG A 11 12.26 10.81 6.46
C ARG A 11 12.39 10.42 4.99
N TRP A 12 13.52 10.79 4.41
CA TRP A 12 13.92 10.31 3.10
C TRP A 12 14.21 8.80 3.18
N PRO A 13 13.70 7.98 2.25
CA PRO A 13 14.06 6.56 2.22
C PRO A 13 15.59 6.39 2.08
N PRO A 14 16.25 5.59 2.93
CA PRO A 14 17.69 5.41 2.87
C PRO A 14 18.12 4.76 1.55
N PHE A 15 19.41 4.78 1.25
CA PHE A 15 19.95 3.99 0.13
C PHE A 15 19.61 2.52 0.30
N CYS A 16 19.28 1.87 -0.81
CA CYS A 16 18.83 0.48 -0.85
C CYS A 16 17.56 0.20 -0.04
N ALA A 17 16.74 1.22 0.26
CA ALA A 17 15.44 1.01 0.87
C ALA A 17 14.57 0.11 -0.01
N ASP A 18 13.94 -0.87 0.63
CA ASP A 18 13.07 -1.85 0.02
C ASP A 18 11.70 -1.87 0.72
N ILE A 19 10.68 -2.26 -0.05
CA ILE A 19 9.38 -2.65 0.47
C ILE A 19 9.14 -4.08 0.01
N ILE A 20 9.00 -5.00 0.97
CA ILE A 20 8.74 -6.42 0.69
C ILE A 20 7.29 -6.73 1.06
N TYR A 21 6.59 -7.41 0.15
CA TYR A 21 5.27 -7.98 0.37
C TYR A 21 5.40 -9.50 0.45
N GLU A 22 5.06 -10.06 1.61
CA GLU A 22 5.02 -11.50 1.83
C GLU A 22 3.57 -11.97 1.84
N LEU A 23 3.24 -12.96 1.00
CA LEU A 23 1.93 -13.60 0.96
C LEU A 23 2.02 -14.98 1.60
N TYR A 24 1.24 -15.18 2.66
CA TYR A 24 1.13 -16.43 3.40
C TYR A 24 -0.19 -17.10 3.09
N ARG A 25 -0.17 -18.43 3.04
CA ARG A 25 -1.38 -19.25 3.02
C ARG A 25 -1.42 -20.11 4.27
N LYS A 26 -2.47 -19.98 5.07
CA LYS A 26 -2.68 -20.80 6.26
C LYS A 26 -3.02 -22.23 5.81
N SER A 27 -2.30 -23.22 6.32
CA SER A 27 -2.39 -24.61 5.81
C SER A 27 -3.72 -25.30 6.15
N ASP A 28 -4.32 -24.96 7.28
CA ASP A 28 -5.56 -25.57 7.78
C ASP A 28 -6.83 -24.99 7.12
N THR A 29 -6.91 -23.67 6.97
CA THR A 29 -8.09 -22.99 6.40
C THR A 29 -7.92 -22.60 4.94
N GLY A 30 -6.68 -22.58 4.43
CA GLY A 30 -6.37 -22.06 3.10
C GLY A 30 -6.44 -20.54 2.99
N GLU A 31 -6.71 -19.82 4.08
CA GLU A 31 -6.83 -18.35 4.10
C GLU A 31 -5.49 -17.67 3.80
N TYR A 32 -5.55 -16.54 3.11
CA TYR A 32 -4.37 -15.76 2.77
C TYR A 32 -4.14 -14.60 3.73
N PHE A 33 -2.88 -14.38 4.07
CA PHE A 33 -2.43 -13.29 4.91
C PHE A 33 -1.27 -12.54 4.25
N VAL A 34 -1.16 -11.25 4.53
CA VAL A 34 -0.10 -10.39 4.00
C VAL A 34 0.70 -9.80 5.16
N ARG A 35 2.02 -9.78 5.00
CA ARG A 35 2.94 -8.98 5.83
C ARG A 35 3.75 -8.06 4.92
N VAL A 36 3.91 -6.82 5.35
CA VAL A 36 4.70 -5.82 4.62
C VAL A 36 5.89 -5.40 5.46
N LEU A 37 7.08 -5.40 4.86
CA LEU A 37 8.32 -4.94 5.47
C LEU A 37 8.80 -3.68 4.78
N TYR A 38 9.37 -2.77 5.55
CA TYR A 38 10.12 -1.61 5.03
C TYR A 38 11.51 -1.62 5.66
N CYS A 39 12.55 -1.75 4.82
CA CYS A 39 13.94 -1.90 5.28
C CYS A 39 14.11 -3.08 6.25
N GLY A 40 13.53 -4.24 5.92
CA GLY A 40 13.55 -5.45 6.76
C GLY A 40 12.70 -5.40 8.03
N VAL A 41 12.00 -4.30 8.32
CA VAL A 41 11.16 -4.16 9.52
C VAL A 41 9.68 -4.34 9.18
N PRO A 42 8.97 -5.31 9.78
CA PRO A 42 7.53 -5.47 9.61
C PRO A 42 6.75 -4.21 10.01
N ARG A 43 5.80 -3.80 9.18
CA ARG A 43 4.98 -2.60 9.42
C ARG A 43 3.51 -2.96 9.54
N ARG A 44 2.81 -2.20 10.39
CA ARG A 44 1.34 -2.14 10.41
C ARG A 44 0.90 -1.20 9.31
N ILE A 45 0.00 -1.64 8.44
CA ILE A 45 -0.46 -0.87 7.29
C ILE A 45 -1.73 -0.13 7.66
N GLY A 46 -1.81 1.17 7.37
CA GLY A 46 -2.93 2.01 7.78
C GLY A 46 -3.19 1.96 9.29
N GLN A 47 -4.43 1.66 9.70
CA GLN A 47 -4.85 1.58 11.10
C GLN A 47 -4.88 0.15 11.66
N GLN A 48 -4.27 -0.81 10.96
CA GLN A 48 -4.26 -2.21 11.38
C GLN A 48 -3.54 -2.39 12.73
N THR A 49 -4.07 -3.23 13.62
CA THR A 49 -3.48 -3.48 14.95
C THR A 49 -2.32 -4.47 14.91
N ARG A 50 -2.19 -5.24 13.83
CA ARG A 50 -1.24 -6.34 13.62
C ARG A 50 -0.45 -6.18 12.33
N VAL A 51 0.74 -6.79 12.26
CA VAL A 51 1.63 -6.74 11.07
C VAL A 51 1.32 -7.82 10.03
N LEU A 52 0.71 -8.93 10.45
CA LEU A 52 0.22 -10.00 9.58
C LEU A 52 -1.30 -9.93 9.56
N VAL A 53 -1.89 -9.56 8.43
CA VAL A 53 -3.33 -9.30 8.29
C VAL A 53 -3.94 -10.19 7.21
N PRO A 54 -5.22 -10.60 7.33
CA PRO A 54 -5.94 -11.25 6.24
C PRO A 54 -5.86 -10.44 4.95
N LEU A 55 -5.70 -11.12 3.81
CA LEU A 55 -5.53 -10.49 2.50
C LEU A 55 -6.68 -9.52 2.17
N ASP A 56 -7.92 -9.87 2.52
CA ASP A 56 -9.07 -9.01 2.24
C ASP A 56 -9.08 -7.73 3.09
N GLU A 57 -8.63 -7.80 4.35
CA GLU A 57 -8.46 -6.61 5.18
C GLU A 57 -7.37 -5.70 4.59
N PHE A 58 -6.24 -6.28 4.17
CA PHE A 58 -5.18 -5.53 3.51
C PHE A 58 -5.68 -4.84 2.24
N ARG A 59 -6.42 -5.55 1.39
CA ARG A 59 -6.99 -4.99 0.14
C ARG A 59 -7.90 -3.80 0.41
N ARG A 60 -8.77 -3.87 1.42
CA ARG A 60 -9.62 -2.73 1.82
C ARG A 60 -8.79 -1.53 2.30
N THR A 61 -7.71 -1.79 3.05
CA THR A 61 -6.82 -0.71 3.52
C THR A 61 -6.14 0.03 2.37
N VAL A 62 -5.68 -0.67 1.33
CA VAL A 62 -4.98 -0.03 0.20
C VAL A 62 -5.90 0.47 -0.91
N GLN A 63 -7.15 -0.01 -0.96
CA GLN A 63 -8.15 0.30 -1.99
C GLN A 63 -8.25 1.81 -2.33
N PRO A 64 -8.27 2.75 -1.36
CA PRO A 64 -8.43 4.18 -1.68
C PRO A 64 -7.31 4.75 -2.54
N TYR A 65 -6.15 4.08 -2.58
CA TYR A 65 -4.96 4.52 -3.31
C TYR A 65 -4.72 3.73 -4.60
N LEU A 66 -5.60 2.76 -4.92
CA LEU A 66 -5.49 1.98 -6.15
C LEU A 66 -6.15 2.69 -7.32
N ILE A 67 -5.45 2.73 -8.45
CA ILE A 67 -6.01 3.18 -9.72
C ILE A 67 -6.54 1.96 -10.46
N ILE A 68 -7.74 2.09 -11.02
CA ILE A 68 -8.36 1.03 -11.81
C ILE A 68 -7.50 0.76 -13.05
N PRO A 69 -7.24 -0.51 -13.40
CA PRO A 69 -6.55 -0.85 -14.65
C PRO A 69 -7.21 -0.16 -15.85
N GLY A 70 -6.41 0.45 -16.72
CA GLY A 70 -6.91 1.20 -17.89
C GLY A 70 -7.44 2.61 -17.60
N ARG A 71 -7.40 3.09 -16.35
CA ARG A 71 -7.73 4.48 -15.96
C ARG A 71 -6.51 5.30 -15.53
N TYR A 72 -5.31 4.72 -15.58
CA TYR A 72 -4.08 5.41 -15.18
C TYR A 72 -3.84 6.69 -15.99
N GLN A 73 -4.00 6.61 -17.30
CA GLN A 73 -3.78 7.76 -18.19
C GLN A 73 -4.77 8.89 -17.91
N ASP A 74 -6.04 8.55 -17.66
CA ASP A 74 -7.07 9.52 -17.27
C ASP A 74 -6.75 10.19 -15.93
N ALA A 75 -6.24 9.42 -14.95
CA ALA A 75 -5.85 9.94 -13.63
C ALA A 75 -4.60 10.83 -13.69
N CYS A 76 -3.71 10.61 -14.66
CA CYS A 76 -2.48 11.40 -14.83
C CYS A 76 -2.67 12.63 -15.72
N ASN A 77 -3.69 12.64 -16.58
CA ASN A 77 -4.01 13.81 -17.37
C ASN A 77 -4.62 14.87 -16.45
N LEU A 78 -3.86 15.94 -16.17
CA LEU A 78 -4.40 17.13 -15.55
C LEU A 78 -5.58 17.59 -16.42
N GLN A 79 -6.79 17.61 -15.87
CA GLN A 79 -7.83 18.45 -16.45
C GLN A 79 -7.25 19.86 -16.43
N ASN A 80 -7.04 20.45 -17.61
CA ASN A 80 -6.71 21.86 -17.76
C ASN A 80 -7.87 22.64 -17.16
N PHE A 81 -7.83 22.89 -15.85
CA PHE A 81 -8.63 23.92 -15.24
C PHE A 81 -8.05 25.23 -15.74
N SER A 82 -8.61 25.74 -16.82
CA SER A 82 -8.45 27.14 -17.20
C SER A 82 -8.97 27.98 -16.04
N ILE A 83 -8.08 28.37 -15.14
CA ILE A 83 -8.36 29.42 -14.17
C ILE A 83 -8.36 30.70 -15.01
N ASN A 84 -9.55 31.16 -15.39
CA ASN A 84 -9.72 32.52 -15.88
C ASN A 84 -9.39 33.46 -14.70
N ILE A 85 -8.20 34.05 -14.75
CA ILE A 85 -7.81 35.20 -13.94
C ILE A 85 -8.11 36.46 -14.76
#